data_AF-A0AAD4GWJ4-F1
#
_entry.id   AF-A0AAD4GWJ4-F1
#
_cell.length_a   1.000
_cell.length_b   1.000
_cell.length_c   1.000
_cell.angle_alpha   90.00
_cell.angle_beta   90.00
_cell.angle_gamma   90.00
#
_symmetry.space_group_name_H-M   'P 1'
#
loop_
_entity.id
_entity.type
_entity.pdbx_description
1 polymer ?
#
loop_
_entity_poly.entity_id
_entity_poly.type
_entity_poly.pdbx_seq_one_letter_code
_entity_poly.pdbx_strand_id
1 'polypeptide(L)'
;MKKFCFVTVGATASFHPLIQAVLEEKFLAALHRLGYSHLLIQYGKDSRSVFEECLRKYAPGSPNRHGIEIDGFDFNHAGLDKEMRLTQANPSKDLSGGCIISHAGSGSILAALRLGVPLVVVPNPTLKDNHQQELAHELQNQGYVVACNYQEIPSAIDRVEALRTQMLSWPPVPSPGPKQHRTLEQVMSDEMGFLD
;
A
#
# COMPACT_ATOMS: atom_id res chain seq x y z
N MET A 1 2.92 13.60 -14.03
CA MET A 1 3.34 12.56 -13.07
C MET A 1 2.15 11.86 -12.47
N LYS A 2 2.00 10.58 -12.80
CA LYS A 2 1.03 9.67 -12.19
C LYS A 2 1.48 9.30 -10.78
N LYS A 3 0.54 9.09 -9.87
CA LYS A 3 0.78 8.67 -8.50
C LYS A 3 -0.24 7.58 -8.16
N PHE A 4 0.26 6.37 -7.90
CA PHE A 4 -0.56 5.17 -7.74
C PHE A 4 -0.76 4.85 -6.26
N CYS A 5 -2.01 4.61 -5.87
CA CYS A 5 -2.35 3.86 -4.67
C CYS A 5 -2.68 2.43 -5.10
N PHE A 6 -1.87 1.46 -4.67
CA PHE A 6 -2.11 0.05 -4.99
C PHE A 6 -2.69 -0.68 -3.79
N VAL A 7 -3.85 -1.30 -3.95
CA VAL A 7 -4.56 -2.05 -2.90
C VAL A 7 -4.51 -3.54 -3.22
N THR A 8 -4.14 -4.37 -2.25
CA THR A 8 -4.11 -5.84 -2.39
C THR A 8 -4.77 -6.54 -1.22
N VAL A 9 -5.82 -7.33 -1.51
CA VAL A 9 -6.55 -8.13 -0.52
C VAL A 9 -6.07 -9.57 -0.41
N GLY A 10 -5.01 -9.93 -1.16
CA GLY A 10 -4.37 -11.23 -1.08
C GLY A 10 -5.01 -12.29 -1.98
N ALA A 11 -4.47 -13.50 -1.88
CA ALA A 11 -4.82 -14.62 -2.75
C ALA A 11 -5.90 -15.53 -2.16
N THR A 12 -5.99 -15.61 -0.83
CA THR A 12 -6.64 -16.72 -0.13
C THR A 12 -7.95 -16.35 0.56
N ALA A 13 -8.20 -15.07 0.83
CA ALA A 13 -9.41 -14.62 1.51
C ALA A 13 -9.95 -13.32 0.89
N SER A 14 -11.25 -13.28 0.62
CA SER A 14 -11.94 -12.05 0.23
C SER A 14 -11.98 -11.09 1.41
N PHE A 15 -11.80 -9.79 1.15
CA PHE A 15 -11.96 -8.73 2.14
C PHE A 15 -12.85 -7.61 1.59
N HIS A 16 -14.15 -7.92 1.42
CA HIS A 16 -15.13 -6.98 0.85
C HIS A 16 -15.19 -5.63 1.58
N PRO A 17 -15.18 -5.56 2.93
CA PRO A 17 -15.14 -4.28 3.65
C PRO A 17 -13.98 -3.37 3.24
N LEU A 18 -12.79 -3.93 2.99
CA LEU A 18 -11.64 -3.17 2.52
C LEU A 18 -11.89 -2.63 1.11
N ILE A 19 -12.38 -3.46 0.18
CA ILE A 19 -12.68 -3.05 -1.20
C ILE A 19 -13.72 -1.93 -1.23
N GLN A 20 -14.77 -2.05 -0.42
CA GLN A 20 -15.79 -1.01 -0.30
C GLN A 20 -15.19 0.29 0.25
N ALA A 21 -14.43 0.22 1.34
CA ALA A 21 -13.83 1.40 1.98
C ALA A 21 -12.88 2.16 1.04
N VAL A 22 -12.08 1.47 0.23
CA VAL A 22 -11.18 2.12 -0.74
C VAL A 22 -11.89 2.65 -2.00
N LEU A 23 -13.18 2.37 -2.17
CA LEU A 23 -13.99 2.90 -3.27
C LEU A 23 -14.99 3.96 -2.80
N GLU A 24 -15.05 4.26 -1.50
CA GLU A 24 -15.89 5.33 -0.97
C GLU A 24 -15.33 6.71 -1.31
N GLU A 25 -16.24 7.66 -1.53
CA GLU A 25 -15.92 9.07 -1.84
C GLU A 25 -14.94 9.69 -0.84
N LYS A 26 -15.09 9.40 0.46
CA LYS A 26 -14.18 9.91 1.50
C LYS A 26 -12.73 9.52 1.25
N PHE A 27 -12.49 8.29 0.81
CA PHE A 27 -11.15 7.83 0.49
C PHE A 27 -10.66 8.40 -0.84
N LEU A 28 -11.50 8.42 -1.88
CA LEU A 28 -11.15 9.00 -3.18
C LEU A 28 -10.80 10.49 -3.07
N ALA A 29 -11.53 11.24 -2.23
CA ALA A 29 -11.24 12.64 -1.91
C ALA A 29 -9.89 12.79 -1.18
N ALA A 30 -9.56 11.88 -0.26
CA ALA A 30 -8.28 11.88 0.44
C ALA A 30 -7.11 11.59 -0.52
N LEU A 31 -7.27 10.62 -1.42
CA LEU A 31 -6.32 10.35 -2.49
C LEU A 31 -6.09 11.59 -3.36
N HIS A 32 -7.17 12.20 -3.86
CA HIS A 32 -7.09 13.39 -4.70
C HIS A 32 -6.35 14.54 -4.02
N ARG A 33 -6.68 14.83 -2.76
CA ARG A 33 -6.01 15.86 -1.95
C ARG A 33 -4.50 15.64 -1.83
N LEU A 34 -4.06 14.38 -1.77
CA LEU A 34 -2.66 13.99 -1.66
C LEU A 34 -1.97 13.80 -3.04
N GLY A 35 -2.63 14.22 -4.11
CA GLY A 35 -2.10 14.18 -5.48
C GLY A 35 -2.07 12.80 -6.12
N TYR A 36 -2.78 11.82 -5.54
CA TYR A 36 -2.98 10.54 -6.21
C TYR A 36 -3.85 10.74 -7.45
N SER A 37 -3.53 10.01 -8.50
CA SER A 37 -4.28 10.04 -9.77
C SER A 37 -4.85 8.67 -10.12
N HIS A 38 -4.25 7.59 -9.61
CA HIS A 38 -4.63 6.23 -9.97
C HIS A 38 -4.83 5.40 -8.69
N LEU A 39 -5.92 4.66 -8.65
CA LEU A 39 -6.21 3.63 -7.65
C LEU A 39 -6.28 2.29 -8.38
N LEU A 40 -5.35 1.40 -8.07
CA LEU A 40 -5.28 0.05 -8.63
C LEU A 40 -5.62 -0.97 -7.55
N ILE A 41 -6.60 -1.84 -7.79
CA ILE A 41 -7.12 -2.76 -6.77
C ILE A 41 -6.99 -4.20 -7.24
N GLN A 42 -6.16 -4.98 -6.56
CA GLN A 42 -6.22 -6.44 -6.61
C GLN A 42 -7.31 -6.90 -5.63
N TYR A 43 -8.50 -7.18 -6.15
CA TYR A 43 -9.67 -7.52 -5.33
C TYR A 43 -9.78 -9.02 -5.02
N GLY A 44 -8.98 -9.86 -5.69
CA GLY A 44 -8.93 -11.31 -5.43
C GLY A 44 -10.20 -12.08 -5.80
N LYS A 45 -10.19 -13.38 -5.53
CA LYS A 45 -11.28 -14.26 -5.95
C LYS A 45 -12.59 -13.86 -5.27
N ASP A 46 -13.70 -14.04 -5.98
CA ASP A 46 -15.07 -13.84 -5.47
C ASP A 46 -15.40 -12.41 -5.02
N SER A 47 -14.60 -11.42 -5.40
CA SER A 47 -14.85 -9.99 -5.06
C SER A 47 -15.07 -9.10 -6.28
N ARG A 48 -15.08 -9.69 -7.48
CA ARG A 48 -15.31 -8.97 -8.74
C ARG A 48 -16.66 -8.26 -8.79
N SER A 49 -17.74 -8.93 -8.34
CA SER A 49 -19.09 -8.36 -8.32
C SER A 49 -19.18 -7.12 -7.43
N VAL A 50 -18.55 -7.18 -6.25
CA VAL A 50 -18.46 -6.06 -5.30
C VAL A 50 -17.71 -4.89 -5.92
N PHE A 51 -16.55 -5.16 -6.54
CA PHE A 51 -15.77 -4.15 -7.24
C PHE A 51 -16.57 -3.48 -8.37
N GLU A 52 -17.21 -4.27 -9.25
CA GLU A 52 -18.00 -3.76 -10.37
C GLU A 52 -19.24 -2.97 -9.90
N GLU A 53 -19.88 -3.37 -8.80
CA GLU A 53 -20.99 -2.63 -8.21
C GLU A 53 -20.56 -1.26 -7.69
N CYS A 54 -19.45 -1.20 -6.96
CA CYS A 54 -18.85 0.05 -6.53
C CYS A 54 -18.47 0.93 -7.74
N LEU A 55 -17.88 0.36 -8.80
CA LEU A 55 -17.55 1.12 -10.02
C LEU A 55 -18.78 1.69 -10.73
N ARG A 56 -19.94 1.03 -10.68
CA ARG A 56 -21.19 1.58 -11.24
C ARG A 56 -21.67 2.79 -10.46
N LYS A 57 -21.56 2.76 -9.12
CA LYS A 57 -21.92 3.87 -8.23
C LYS A 57 -21.03 5.09 -8.46
N TYR A 58 -19.76 4.84 -8.72
CA TYR A 58 -18.76 5.85 -9.01
C TYR A 58 -18.31 5.68 -10.46
N ALA A 59 -19.11 6.08 -11.45
CA ALA A 59 -18.73 5.92 -12.86
C ALA A 59 -17.55 6.84 -13.25
N PRO A 60 -16.77 6.51 -14.31
CA PRO A 60 -15.74 7.39 -14.84
C PRO A 60 -16.30 8.79 -15.15
N GLY A 61 -15.58 9.83 -14.73
CA GLY A 61 -16.03 11.22 -14.87
C GLY A 61 -17.09 11.69 -13.86
N SER A 62 -17.56 10.82 -12.96
CA SER A 62 -18.45 11.27 -11.87
C SER A 62 -17.70 12.21 -10.91
N PRO A 63 -18.37 13.25 -10.37
CA PRO A 63 -17.74 14.19 -9.44
C PRO A 63 -17.19 13.49 -8.19
N ASN A 64 -17.86 12.43 -7.74
CA ASN A 64 -17.50 11.65 -6.56
C ASN A 64 -16.22 10.80 -6.74
N ARG A 65 -15.68 10.68 -7.95
CA ARG A 65 -14.35 10.10 -8.18
C ARG A 65 -13.20 11.06 -7.94
N HIS A 66 -13.47 12.37 -7.85
CA HIS A 66 -12.43 13.39 -7.71
C HIS A 66 -11.31 13.28 -8.77
N GLY A 67 -11.66 12.85 -9.99
CA GLY A 67 -10.69 12.68 -11.09
C GLY A 67 -9.73 11.50 -10.91
N ILE A 68 -9.96 10.58 -9.97
CA ILE A 68 -9.16 9.37 -9.79
C ILE A 68 -9.51 8.34 -10.87
N GLU A 69 -8.49 7.86 -11.58
CA GLU A 69 -8.58 6.68 -12.45
C GLU A 69 -8.58 5.42 -11.57
N ILE A 70 -9.57 4.55 -11.75
CA ILE A 70 -9.76 3.37 -10.92
C ILE A 70 -9.76 2.15 -11.82
N ASP A 71 -8.80 1.25 -11.56
CA ASP A 71 -8.66 -0.04 -12.22
C ASP A 71 -8.62 -1.16 -11.19
N GLY A 72 -8.96 -2.37 -11.62
CA GLY A 72 -8.88 -3.53 -10.74
C GLY A 72 -8.75 -4.83 -11.49
N PHE A 73 -8.19 -5.82 -10.81
CA PHE A 73 -7.98 -7.16 -11.33
C PHE A 73 -8.12 -8.21 -10.22
N ASP A 74 -8.33 -9.45 -10.63
CA ASP A 74 -8.43 -10.60 -9.75
C ASP A 74 -7.02 -11.06 -9.32
N PHE A 75 -6.81 -12.35 -9.09
CA PHE A 75 -5.51 -12.91 -8.74
C PHE A 75 -4.54 -12.91 -9.93
N ASN A 76 -3.30 -12.48 -9.69
CA ASN A 76 -2.20 -12.56 -10.66
C ASN A 76 -1.21 -13.68 -10.28
N HIS A 77 -1.22 -14.76 -11.05
CA HIS A 77 -0.32 -15.91 -10.85
C HIS A 77 1.17 -15.57 -11.02
N ALA A 78 1.50 -14.49 -11.74
CA ALA A 78 2.87 -14.04 -11.94
C ALA A 78 3.42 -13.21 -10.76
N GLY A 79 2.64 -13.02 -9.69
CA GLY A 79 2.98 -12.14 -8.57
C GLY A 79 2.48 -10.71 -8.78
N LEU A 80 2.83 -9.82 -7.85
CA LEU A 80 2.38 -8.41 -7.82
C LEU A 80 3.50 -7.40 -8.10
N ASP A 81 4.68 -7.87 -8.51
CA ASP A 81 5.88 -7.03 -8.65
C ASP A 81 5.67 -5.87 -9.62
N LYS A 82 4.95 -6.11 -10.73
CA LYS A 82 4.68 -5.08 -11.73
C LYS A 82 3.82 -3.98 -11.15
N GLU A 83 2.75 -4.35 -10.45
CA GLU A 83 1.79 -3.46 -9.85
C GLU A 83 2.38 -2.68 -8.68
N MET A 84 3.16 -3.36 -7.82
CA MET A 84 3.87 -2.70 -6.71
C MET A 84 4.91 -1.71 -7.23
N ARG A 85 5.62 -2.00 -8.32
CA ARG A 85 6.57 -1.04 -8.93
C ARG A 85 5.92 0.20 -9.52
N LEU A 86 4.61 0.21 -9.82
CA LEU A 86 3.90 1.44 -10.23
C LEU A 86 3.86 2.49 -9.12
N THR A 87 4.05 2.06 -7.87
CA THR A 87 4.06 2.93 -6.69
C THR A 87 5.46 3.45 -6.35
N GLN A 88 6.51 2.96 -7.00
CA GLN A 88 7.86 3.53 -6.89
C GLN A 88 7.97 4.79 -7.76
N ALA A 89 8.70 5.79 -7.26
CA ALA A 89 9.07 6.94 -8.07
C ALA A 89 9.95 6.50 -9.26
N ASN A 90 9.53 6.87 -10.48
CA ASN A 90 10.28 6.62 -11.70
C ASN A 90 10.02 7.78 -12.68
N PRO A 91 10.88 8.82 -12.68
CA PRO A 91 10.71 9.99 -13.54
C PRO A 91 10.65 9.64 -15.04
N SER A 92 11.42 8.64 -15.48
CA SER A 92 11.44 8.20 -16.89
C SER A 92 10.11 7.60 -17.35
N LYS A 93 9.25 7.17 -16.42
CA LYS A 93 7.90 6.65 -16.69
C LYS A 93 6.79 7.61 -16.27
N ASP A 94 7.12 8.87 -15.97
CA ASP A 94 6.19 9.85 -15.39
C ASP A 94 5.51 9.34 -14.11
N LEU A 95 6.21 8.53 -13.29
CA LEU A 95 5.71 8.01 -12.02
C LEU A 95 6.29 8.78 -10.84
N SER A 96 5.42 9.30 -10.00
CA SER A 96 5.77 9.82 -8.68
C SER A 96 5.55 8.74 -7.61
N GLY A 97 6.23 8.88 -6.47
CA GLY A 97 6.14 7.90 -5.38
C GLY A 97 4.71 7.80 -4.85
N GLY A 98 4.12 6.62 -4.97
CA GLY A 98 2.81 6.23 -4.45
C GLY A 98 2.91 5.27 -3.27
N CYS A 99 1.79 4.72 -2.80
CA CYS A 99 1.75 3.86 -1.63
C CYS A 99 1.02 2.55 -1.91
N ILE A 100 1.19 1.59 -0.99
CA ILE A 100 0.52 0.29 -1.04
C ILE A 100 -0.38 0.15 0.19
N ILE A 101 -1.58 -0.41 0.01
CA ILE A 101 -2.49 -0.83 1.07
C ILE A 101 -2.63 -2.35 0.98
N SER A 102 -2.24 -3.05 2.03
CA SER A 102 -2.25 -4.51 2.07
C SER A 102 -3.08 -5.02 3.26
N HIS A 103 -3.88 -6.04 3.05
CA HIS A 103 -4.66 -6.75 4.08
C HIS A 103 -3.82 -7.54 5.12
N ALA A 104 -2.55 -7.18 5.33
CA ALA A 104 -1.57 -7.90 6.16
C ALA A 104 -1.07 -9.26 5.62
N GLY A 105 -1.12 -9.48 4.30
CA GLY A 105 -0.42 -10.61 3.68
C GLY A 105 1.11 -10.45 3.79
N SER A 106 1.80 -11.40 4.44
CA SER A 106 3.25 -11.33 4.70
C SER A 106 4.11 -11.14 3.45
N GLY A 107 3.78 -11.82 2.35
CA GLY A 107 4.48 -11.67 1.07
C GLY A 107 4.39 -10.25 0.50
N SER A 108 3.21 -9.63 0.57
CA SER A 108 3.02 -8.25 0.10
C SER A 108 3.67 -7.23 1.03
N ILE A 109 3.70 -7.48 2.34
CA ILE A 109 4.44 -6.64 3.29
C ILE A 109 5.93 -6.65 2.95
N LEU A 110 6.55 -7.83 2.87
CA LEU A 110 7.98 -7.97 2.60
C LEU A 110 8.37 -7.38 1.24
N ALA A 111 7.55 -7.58 0.21
CA ALA A 111 7.79 -7.00 -1.10
C ALA A 111 7.71 -5.47 -1.08
N ALA A 112 6.76 -4.86 -0.35
CA ALA A 112 6.66 -3.41 -0.25
C ALA A 112 7.85 -2.81 0.50
N LEU A 113 8.29 -3.45 1.59
CA LEU A 113 9.47 -3.04 2.35
C LEU A 113 10.75 -3.13 1.50
N ARG A 114 10.93 -4.22 0.76
CA ARG A 114 12.06 -4.39 -0.19
C ARG A 114 12.07 -3.32 -1.28
N LEU A 115 10.90 -2.88 -1.74
CA LEU A 115 10.77 -1.81 -2.72
C LEU A 115 10.91 -0.40 -2.12
N GLY A 116 11.06 -0.27 -0.79
CA GLY A 116 11.12 1.03 -0.13
C GLY A 116 9.84 1.85 -0.33
N VAL A 117 8.70 1.19 -0.53
CA VAL A 117 7.41 1.85 -0.77
C VAL A 117 6.65 1.99 0.56
N PRO A 118 6.10 3.18 0.87
CA PRO A 118 5.26 3.38 2.04
C PRO A 118 4.04 2.46 2.04
N LEU A 119 3.81 1.79 3.17
CA LEU A 119 2.82 0.71 3.29
C LEU A 119 1.81 0.99 4.40
N VAL A 120 0.52 0.86 4.05
CA VAL A 120 -0.58 0.73 5.00
C VAL A 120 -0.95 -0.74 5.14
N VAL A 121 -0.99 -1.23 6.37
CA VAL A 121 -1.42 -2.60 6.69
C VAL A 121 -2.81 -2.54 7.32
N VAL A 122 -3.74 -3.29 6.75
CA VAL A 122 -5.15 -3.37 7.17
C VAL A 122 -5.48 -4.82 7.53
N PRO A 123 -5.23 -5.27 8.76
CA PRO A 123 -5.54 -6.64 9.16
C PRO A 123 -7.02 -6.96 8.91
N ASN A 124 -7.31 -8.19 8.44
CA ASN A 124 -8.68 -8.61 8.24
C ASN A 124 -9.27 -9.16 9.56
N PRO A 125 -10.22 -8.45 10.21
CA PRO A 125 -10.77 -8.88 11.50
C PRO A 125 -11.67 -10.10 11.38
N THR A 126 -12.09 -10.50 10.17
CA THR A 126 -12.95 -11.67 9.97
C THR A 126 -12.17 -12.98 9.90
N LEU A 127 -10.83 -12.90 9.76
CA LEU A 127 -9.96 -14.07 9.84
C LEU A 127 -9.60 -14.32 11.30
N LYS A 128 -9.62 -15.60 11.72
CA LYS A 128 -9.40 -15.99 13.13
C LYS A 128 -7.96 -15.81 13.61
N ASP A 129 -7.05 -15.42 12.73
CA ASP A 129 -5.62 -15.33 13.03
C ASP A 129 -5.25 -13.92 13.48
N ASN A 130 -5.31 -13.70 14.80
CA ASN A 130 -4.81 -12.48 15.45
C ASN A 130 -3.33 -12.18 15.10
N HIS A 131 -2.59 -13.16 14.57
CA HIS A 131 -1.22 -13.01 14.08
C HIS A 131 -1.05 -11.92 13.01
N GLN A 132 -2.05 -11.68 12.16
CA GLN A 132 -2.00 -10.57 11.20
C GLN A 132 -1.96 -9.21 11.91
N GLN A 133 -2.74 -9.09 12.99
CA GLN A 133 -2.81 -7.89 13.80
C GLN A 133 -1.54 -7.70 14.62
N GLU A 134 -0.99 -8.77 15.21
CA GLU A 134 0.28 -8.75 15.93
C GLU A 134 1.44 -8.29 15.02
N LEU A 135 1.55 -8.87 13.82
CA LEU A 135 2.58 -8.48 12.84
C LEU A 135 2.42 -7.01 12.42
N ALA A 136 1.19 -6.56 12.13
CA ALA A 136 0.93 -5.18 11.76
C ALA A 136 1.31 -4.20 12.87
N HIS A 137 1.01 -4.56 14.12
CA HIS A 137 1.33 -3.75 15.30
C HIS A 137 2.84 -3.66 15.52
N GLU A 138 3.56 -4.78 15.43
CA GLU A 138 5.01 -4.81 15.59
C GLU A 138 5.72 -3.96 14.54
N LEU A 139 5.34 -4.11 13.27
CA LEU A 139 5.90 -3.31 12.18
C LEU A 139 5.60 -1.82 12.32
N GLN A 140 4.41 -1.47 12.83
CA GLN A 140 4.07 -0.08 13.10
C GLN A 140 4.92 0.50 14.23
N ASN A 141 5.12 -0.26 15.32
CA ASN A 141 5.95 0.18 16.45
C ASN A 141 7.40 0.43 16.05
N GLN A 142 7.91 -0.36 15.11
CA GLN A 142 9.25 -0.15 14.53
C GLN A 142 9.29 0.96 13.46
N GLY A 143 8.14 1.58 13.14
CA GLY A 143 8.05 2.70 12.20
C GLY A 143 8.15 2.30 10.73
N TYR A 144 7.91 1.03 10.39
CA TYR A 144 8.00 0.55 9.00
C TYR A 144 6.70 0.69 8.22
N VAL A 145 5.56 0.65 8.91
CA VAL A 145 4.23 0.64 8.29
C VAL A 145 3.24 1.49 9.08
N VAL A 146 2.12 1.85 8.46
CA VAL A 146 0.94 2.37 9.15
C VAL A 146 -0.08 1.25 9.28
N ALA A 147 -0.41 0.82 10.49
CA ALA A 147 -1.48 -0.15 10.73
C ALA A 147 -2.79 0.59 11.02
N CYS A 148 -3.90 0.11 10.44
CA CYS A 148 -5.21 0.70 10.69
C CYS A 148 -6.36 -0.29 10.46
N ASN A 149 -7.54 0.03 10.97
CA ASN A 149 -8.76 -0.64 10.57
C ASN A 149 -9.21 -0.15 9.17
N TYR A 150 -9.95 -0.98 8.43
CA TYR A 150 -10.49 -0.59 7.12
C TYR A 150 -11.36 0.68 7.16
N GLN A 151 -12.00 0.96 8.30
CA GLN A 151 -12.80 2.18 8.52
C GLN A 151 -11.94 3.45 8.62
N GLU A 152 -10.66 3.32 8.92
CA GLU A 152 -9.72 4.43 9.16
C GLU A 152 -8.78 4.67 7.98
N ILE A 153 -8.94 3.95 6.87
CA ILE A 153 -8.09 4.09 5.69
C ILE A 153 -8.00 5.54 5.19
N PRO A 154 -9.09 6.36 5.17
CA PRO A 154 -9.01 7.75 4.76
C PRO A 154 -8.06 8.61 5.61
N SER A 155 -7.81 8.27 6.87
CA SER A 155 -6.82 8.96 7.72
C SER A 155 -5.45 8.26 7.69
N ALA A 156 -5.42 6.96 7.40
CA ALA A 156 -4.18 6.20 7.23
C ALA A 156 -3.36 6.69 6.03
N ILE A 157 -4.01 7.17 4.95
CA ILE A 157 -3.30 7.69 3.78
C ILE A 157 -2.52 8.98 4.10
N ASP A 158 -3.03 9.86 4.97
CA ASP A 158 -2.28 11.04 5.40
C ASP A 158 -1.04 10.62 6.22
N ARG A 159 -1.22 9.63 7.11
CA ARG A 159 -0.12 9.05 7.91
C ARG A 159 0.94 8.37 7.04
N VAL A 160 0.55 7.68 5.98
CA VAL A 160 1.51 6.98 5.10
C VAL A 160 2.34 7.96 4.27
N GLU A 161 1.78 9.13 3.92
CA GLU A 161 2.57 10.20 3.27
C GLU A 161 3.53 10.88 4.24
N ALA A 162 3.17 11.01 5.51
CA ALA A 162 4.11 11.44 6.55
C ALA A 162 5.26 10.42 6.70
N LEU A 163 4.94 9.12 6.74
CA LEU A 163 5.92 8.03 6.74
C LEU A 163 6.84 8.10 5.51
N ARG A 164 6.30 8.33 4.30
CA ARG A 164 7.09 8.53 3.09
C ARG A 164 8.15 9.62 3.28
N THR A 165 7.76 10.76 3.83
CA THR A 165 8.66 11.90 4.03
C THR A 165 9.82 11.51 4.96
N GLN A 166 9.54 10.72 6.00
CA GLN A 166 10.56 10.17 6.88
C GLN A 166 11.48 9.16 6.15
N MET A 167 10.92 8.25 5.36
CA MET A 167 11.69 7.29 4.56
C MET A 167 12.62 7.98 3.56
N LEU A 168 12.18 9.07 2.92
CA LEU A 168 12.98 9.86 1.97
C LEU A 168 14.01 10.77 2.66
N SER A 169 13.84 11.08 3.95
CA SER A 169 14.80 11.87 4.74
C SER A 169 16.01 11.07 5.23
N TRP A 170 16.15 9.80 4.80
CA TRP A 170 17.27 8.92 5.11
C TRP A 170 18.36 9.00 4.00
N PRO A 171 19.68 9.03 4.30
CA PRO A 171 20.32 8.71 5.58
C PRO A 171 20.24 9.87 6.59
N PRO A 172 20.37 9.60 7.91
CA PRO A 172 20.43 10.66 8.90
C PRO A 172 21.63 11.54 8.57
N VAL A 173 21.49 12.84 8.80
CA VAL A 173 22.65 13.74 8.87
C VAL A 173 23.70 13.05 9.76
N PRO A 174 24.95 12.87 9.32
CA PRO A 174 25.94 12.21 10.16
C PRO A 174 26.15 13.06 11.41
N SER A 175 25.59 12.64 12.53
CA SER A 175 26.07 13.07 13.83
C SER A 175 27.54 12.67 13.92
N PRO A 176 28.46 13.55 14.33
CA PRO A 176 29.87 13.19 14.51
C PRO A 176 29.98 12.23 15.70
N GLY A 177 29.83 10.94 15.43
CA GLY A 177 29.89 9.87 16.41
C GLY A 177 30.00 8.50 15.73
N PRO A 178 30.84 7.57 16.22
CA PRO A 178 31.13 6.34 15.52
C PRO A 178 30.06 5.29 15.84
N LYS A 179 28.91 5.34 15.17
CA LYS A 179 27.98 4.20 15.09
C LYS A 179 27.38 4.13 13.69
N GLN A 180 27.99 3.28 12.87
CA GLN A 180 27.55 2.96 11.52
C GLN A 180 26.33 2.05 11.61
N HIS A 181 25.12 2.63 11.54
CA HIS A 181 23.89 1.83 11.45
C HIS A 181 23.71 1.33 10.01
N ARG A 182 23.62 0.01 9.84
CA ARG A 182 23.34 -0.65 8.56
C ARG A 182 21.92 -0.28 8.09
N THR A 183 21.75 -0.09 6.79
CA THR A 183 20.43 0.16 6.19
C THR A 183 19.58 -1.11 6.25
N LEU A 184 18.24 -0.97 6.26
CA LEU A 184 17.32 -2.13 6.22
C LEU A 184 17.58 -2.99 4.98
N GLU A 185 17.89 -2.37 3.84
CA GLU A 185 18.29 -3.05 2.60
C GLU A 185 19.55 -3.90 2.80
N GLN A 186 20.58 -3.37 3.48
CA GLN A 186 21.79 -4.11 3.81
C GLN A 186 21.53 -5.25 4.78
N VAL A 187 20.71 -5.04 5.82
CA VAL A 187 20.35 -6.11 6.76
C VAL A 187 19.58 -7.23 6.05
N MET A 188 18.64 -6.86 5.17
CA MET A 188 17.88 -7.84 4.38
C MET A 188 18.76 -8.59 3.37
N SER A 189 19.73 -7.92 2.75
CA SER A 189 20.69 -8.54 1.83
C SER A 189 21.63 -9.51 2.54
N ASP A 190 22.14 -9.13 3.72
CA ASP A 190 23.05 -9.94 4.53
C ASP A 190 22.36 -11.21 5.07
N GLU A 191 21.11 -11.11 5.53
CA GLU A 191 20.36 -12.22 6.12
C GLU A 191 19.77 -13.17 5.07
N MET A 192 19.39 -12.66 3.89
CA MET A 192 18.68 -13.45 2.88
C MET A 192 19.59 -14.03 1.78
N GLY A 193 20.90 -13.76 1.82
CA GLY A 193 21.88 -14.40 0.95
C GLY A 193 21.66 -14.20 -0.55
N PHE A 194 21.07 -13.09 -0.97
CA PHE A 194 20.92 -12.77 -2.39
C PHE A 194 22.26 -12.24 -2.91
N LEU A 195 23.05 -13.13 -3.52
CA LEU A 195 24.10 -12.76 -4.45
C LEU A 195 23.45 -12.17 -5.71
N ASP A 196 23.95 -11.03 -6.16
CA ASP A 196 23.57 -10.33 -7.40
C ASP A 196 23.43 -11.25 -8.62
#